data_AF-A0AAD5ACW4-F1
#
_entry.id   AF-A0AAD5ACW4-F1
#
_cell.length_a   1.000
_cell.length_b   1.000
_cell.length_c   1.000
_cell.angle_alpha   90.00
_cell.angle_beta   90.00
_cell.angle_gamma   90.00
#
_symmetry.space_group_name_H-M   'P 1'
#
loop_
_entity.id
_entity.type
_entity.pdbx_description
1 polymer ?
#
loop_
_entity_poly.entity_id
_entity_poly.type
_entity_poly.pdbx_seq_one_letter_code
_entity_poly.pdbx_strand_id
1 'polypeptide(L)'
;MGSRAYLSILALLLGFSQALYLTQPDGEDITTRILTINKGSSEVLLEGDILAKRSRNALVCLYNNCFWKKSSNGLVKVPYTLSSDFSSSDTTVIANAMASFHNKTCIRFVPRTSETDYIIIKNND
;
A
#
# COMPACT_ATOMS: atom_id res chain seq x y z
N MET A 1 -6.47 -55.47 -17.25
CA MET A 1 -7.21 -54.47 -16.46
C MET A 1 -6.33 -53.65 -15.49
N GLY A 2 -5.02 -53.49 -15.71
CA GLY A 2 -4.14 -52.74 -14.78
C GLY A 2 -3.77 -51.32 -15.24
N SER A 3 -3.40 -51.11 -16.51
CA SER A 3 -2.72 -49.87 -16.95
C SER A 3 -3.60 -48.61 -16.97
N ARG A 4 -4.91 -48.74 -17.24
CA ARG A 4 -5.86 -47.60 -17.27
C ARG A 4 -6.06 -46.94 -15.90
N ALA A 5 -6.04 -47.73 -14.83
CA ALA A 5 -6.23 -47.22 -13.47
C ALA A 5 -5.04 -46.34 -13.04
N TYR A 6 -3.81 -46.73 -13.38
CA TYR A 6 -2.60 -45.96 -13.03
C TYR A 6 -2.56 -44.58 -13.70
N LEU A 7 -2.95 -44.49 -14.99
CA LEU A 7 -3.01 -43.22 -15.71
C LEU A 7 -4.08 -42.29 -15.14
N SER A 8 -5.24 -42.83 -14.74
CA SER A 8 -6.29 -42.06 -14.07
C SER A 8 -5.85 -41.56 -12.69
N ILE A 9 -5.14 -42.39 -11.91
CA ILE A 9 -4.60 -41.99 -10.60
C ILE A 9 -3.50 -40.93 -10.77
N LEU A 10 -2.61 -41.05 -11.76
CA LEU A 10 -1.57 -40.06 -12.02
C LEU A 10 -2.16 -38.71 -12.45
N ALA A 11 -3.21 -38.72 -13.30
CA ALA A 11 -3.92 -37.51 -13.70
C ALA A 11 -4.68 -36.86 -12.53
N LEU A 12 -5.28 -37.67 -11.65
CA LEU A 12 -5.89 -37.22 -10.40
C LEU A 12 -4.85 -36.60 -9.45
N LEU A 13 -3.67 -37.22 -9.31
CA LEU A 13 -2.59 -36.70 -8.47
C LEU A 13 -1.97 -35.43 -9.05
N LEU A 14 -1.78 -35.34 -10.37
CA LEU A 14 -1.32 -34.11 -11.03
C LEU A 14 -2.36 -32.99 -10.93
N GLY A 15 -3.66 -33.32 -11.07
CA GLY A 15 -4.76 -32.39 -10.84
C GLY A 15 -4.84 -31.92 -9.38
N PHE A 16 -4.61 -32.83 -8.42
CA PHE A 16 -4.50 -32.50 -7.00
C PHE A 16 -3.24 -31.67 -6.69
N SER A 17 -2.09 -31.94 -7.32
CA SER A 17 -0.88 -31.13 -7.13
C SER A 17 -1.04 -29.70 -7.65
N GLN A 18 -1.77 -29.51 -8.76
CA GLN A 18 -2.10 -28.17 -9.26
C GLN A 18 -3.15 -27.46 -8.38
N ALA A 19 -4.15 -28.19 -7.89
CA ALA A 19 -5.16 -27.66 -6.97
C ALA A 19 -4.57 -27.31 -5.59
N LEU A 20 -3.59 -28.08 -5.09
CA LEU A 20 -2.90 -27.83 -3.83
C LEU A 20 -1.98 -26.60 -3.90
N TYR A 21 -1.52 -26.23 -5.09
CA TYR A 21 -0.73 -25.02 -5.31
C TYR A 21 -1.58 -23.73 -5.31
N LEU A 22 -2.91 -23.84 -5.41
CA LEU A 22 -3.83 -22.70 -5.34
C LEU A 22 -4.25 -22.35 -3.91
N THR A 23 -3.90 -23.18 -2.93
CA THR A 23 -4.00 -22.85 -1.51
C THR A 23 -2.62 -22.44 -0.99
N GLN A 24 -2.13 -21.30 -1.45
CA GLN A 24 -1.38 -20.46 -0.52
C GLN A 24 -2.37 -20.10 0.61
N PRO A 25 -1.98 -20.13 1.89
CA PRO A 25 -2.85 -19.59 2.93
C PRO A 25 -3.18 -18.18 2.48
N ASP A 26 -4.47 -17.84 2.35
CA ASP A 26 -4.89 -16.48 2.03
C ASP A 26 -4.14 -15.58 3.00
N GLY A 27 -3.07 -14.95 2.49
CA GLY A 27 -2.25 -14.05 3.27
C GLY A 27 -3.22 -13.00 3.74
N GLU A 28 -3.35 -12.88 5.07
CA GLU A 28 -4.31 -12.00 5.72
C GLU A 28 -4.43 -10.69 4.93
N ASP A 29 -5.65 -10.40 4.47
CA ASP A 29 -5.92 -9.26 3.61
C ASP A 29 -5.32 -7.98 4.21
N ILE A 30 -4.70 -7.15 3.37
CA ILE A 30 -3.95 -5.98 3.83
C ILE A 30 -4.85 -5.02 4.60
N THR A 31 -6.12 -4.89 4.20
CA THR A 31 -7.10 -4.08 4.93
C THR A 31 -7.34 -4.69 6.32
N THR A 32 -7.52 -6.00 6.42
CA THR A 32 -7.66 -6.69 7.72
C THR A 32 -6.46 -6.45 8.64
N ARG A 33 -5.25 -6.51 8.09
CA ARG A 33 -4.01 -6.25 8.85
C ARG A 33 -3.95 -4.82 9.38
N ILE A 34 -4.27 -3.83 8.54
CA ILE A 34 -4.28 -2.41 8.93
C ILE A 34 -5.30 -2.18 10.04
N LEU A 35 -6.53 -2.69 9.87
CA LEU A 35 -7.60 -2.57 10.86
C LEU A 35 -7.20 -3.18 12.20
N THR A 36 -6.50 -4.31 12.17
CA THR A 36 -6.05 -5.01 13.38
C THR A 36 -4.95 -4.24 14.10
N ILE A 37 -3.96 -3.70 13.38
CA ILE A 37 -2.87 -2.90 13.97
C ILE A 37 -3.39 -1.60 14.57
N ASN A 38 -4.34 -0.93 13.90
CA ASN A 38 -4.92 0.33 14.38
C ASN A 38 -5.96 0.15 15.50
N LYS A 39 -6.32 -1.09 15.84
CA LYS A 39 -7.33 -1.37 16.86
C LYS A 39 -6.88 -0.85 18.22
N GLY A 40 -7.66 0.08 18.78
CA GLY A 40 -7.36 0.70 20.08
C GLY A 40 -6.41 1.89 19.98
N SER A 41 -6.17 2.44 18.78
CA SER A 41 -5.51 3.73 18.61
C SER A 41 -6.13 4.81 19.51
N SER A 42 -5.30 5.70 20.02
CA SER A 42 -5.73 6.88 20.78
C SER A 42 -6.35 7.96 19.89
N GLU A 43 -6.18 7.85 18.57
CA GLU A 43 -6.79 8.73 17.59
C GLU A 43 -8.19 8.25 17.20
N VAL A 44 -9.04 9.21 16.83
CA VAL A 44 -10.36 8.88 16.27
C VAL A 44 -10.15 8.57 14.79
N LEU A 45 -10.37 7.31 14.37
CA LEU A 45 -10.19 6.86 12.98
C LEU A 45 -11.54 6.56 12.32
N LEU A 46 -11.76 7.11 11.13
CA LEU A 46 -12.79 6.70 10.17
C LEU A 46 -12.28 5.48 9.42
N GLU A 47 -13.16 4.50 9.20
CA GLU A 47 -12.82 3.25 8.49
C GLU A 47 -11.61 2.48 9.07
N GLY A 48 -11.17 2.84 10.29
CA GLY A 48 -10.08 2.19 11.02
C GLY A 48 -8.66 2.62 10.62
N ASP A 49 -8.49 3.44 9.58
CA ASP A 49 -7.16 3.89 9.11
C ASP A 49 -7.12 5.35 8.59
N ILE A 50 -8.26 6.03 8.51
CA ILE A 50 -8.35 7.43 8.10
C ILE A 50 -8.52 8.28 9.35
N LEU A 51 -7.62 9.21 9.62
CA LEU A 51 -7.79 10.13 10.76
C LEU A 51 -9.11 10.92 10.63
N ALA A 52 -10.02 10.72 11.59
CA ALA A 52 -11.27 11.46 11.67
C ALA A 52 -10.97 12.92 11.95
N LYS A 53 -11.64 13.80 11.20
CA LYS A 53 -11.34 15.23 11.22
C LYS A 53 -11.44 15.82 12.63
N ARG A 54 -10.36 16.48 13.06
CA ARG A 54 -10.44 17.63 13.97
C ARG A 54 -10.50 18.97 13.19
N SER A 55 -10.13 19.00 11.89
CA SER A 55 -10.29 20.12 10.93
C SER A 55 -10.22 19.66 9.45
N ARG A 56 -9.96 20.55 8.45
CA ARG A 56 -10.09 20.36 6.97
C ARG A 56 -9.49 19.02 6.46
N ASN A 57 -10.21 18.31 5.58
CA ASN A 57 -9.79 17.08 4.89
C ASN A 57 -10.15 17.19 3.40
N ALA A 58 -9.60 16.32 2.58
CA ALA A 58 -9.78 16.30 1.12
C ALA A 58 -11.18 15.89 0.65
N LEU A 59 -12.05 15.39 1.55
CA LEU A 59 -13.39 14.90 1.20
C LEU A 59 -14.31 16.03 0.70
N VAL A 60 -14.01 17.29 1.04
CA VAL A 60 -14.69 18.48 0.52
C VAL A 60 -13.68 19.38 -0.16
N CYS A 61 -13.59 19.27 -1.48
CA CYS A 61 -12.62 19.99 -2.30
C CYS A 61 -13.31 20.95 -3.29
N LEU A 62 -13.91 22.01 -2.75
CA LEU A 62 -14.75 22.94 -3.54
C LEU A 62 -14.01 23.67 -4.67
N TYR A 63 -12.68 23.83 -4.56
CA TYR A 63 -11.88 24.63 -5.49
C TYR A 63 -10.69 23.87 -6.11
N ASN A 64 -10.70 22.53 -6.07
CA ASN A 64 -9.61 21.67 -6.57
C ASN A 64 -8.22 21.99 -5.97
N ASN A 65 -8.17 22.69 -4.84
CA ASN A 65 -6.93 23.09 -4.17
C ASN A 65 -6.47 22.07 -3.11
N CYS A 66 -7.16 20.94 -2.98
CA CYS A 66 -6.80 19.83 -2.10
C CYS A 66 -5.90 18.78 -2.79
N PHE A 67 -5.59 18.96 -4.07
CA PHE A 67 -4.83 18.00 -4.86
C PHE A 67 -3.38 18.47 -5.08
N TRP A 68 -2.47 17.51 -5.17
CA TRP A 68 -1.12 17.76 -5.65
C TRP A 68 -1.14 18.24 -7.10
N LYS A 69 -0.48 19.37 -7.36
CA LYS A 69 -0.52 20.02 -8.68
C LYS A 69 0.32 19.25 -9.70
N LYS A 70 -0.26 19.05 -10.89
CA LYS A 70 0.47 18.58 -12.06
C LYS A 70 1.30 19.72 -12.63
N SER A 71 2.60 19.49 -12.76
CA SER A 71 3.56 20.41 -13.37
C SER A 71 3.37 20.47 -14.90
N SER A 72 3.94 21.49 -15.53
CA SER A 72 3.86 21.71 -16.99
C SER A 72 4.46 20.55 -17.80
N ASN A 73 5.46 19.85 -17.26
CA ASN A 73 6.04 18.64 -17.85
C ASN A 73 5.18 17.38 -17.67
N GLY A 74 3.97 17.52 -17.13
CA GLY A 74 3.01 16.43 -16.96
C GLY A 74 3.25 15.55 -15.73
N LEU A 75 4.22 15.87 -14.85
CA LEU A 75 4.47 15.12 -13.62
C LEU A 75 3.76 15.75 -12.41
N VAL A 76 3.34 14.92 -11.46
CA VAL A 76 2.82 15.35 -10.16
C VAL A 76 3.92 15.09 -9.12
N LYS A 77 4.60 16.14 -8.67
CA LYS A 77 5.62 16.02 -7.62
C LYS A 77 4.94 16.04 -6.24
N VAL A 78 5.29 15.07 -5.40
CA VAL A 78 4.80 14.95 -4.02
C VAL A 78 6.02 15.01 -3.09
N PRO A 79 6.36 16.17 -2.54
CA PRO A 79 7.48 16.32 -1.62
C PRO A 79 7.22 15.55 -0.32
N TYR A 80 8.25 14.89 0.23
CA TYR A 80 8.13 14.19 1.50
C TYR A 80 9.36 14.34 2.39
N THR A 81 9.16 14.18 3.69
CA THR A 81 10.20 13.96 4.69
C THR A 81 9.99 12.62 5.38
N LEU A 82 11.08 11.96 5.75
CA LEU A 82 11.07 10.69 6.47
C LEU A 82 11.73 10.88 7.84
N SER A 83 11.08 10.42 8.92
CA SER A 83 11.68 10.47 10.26
C SER A 83 12.96 9.63 10.33
N SER A 84 13.90 10.05 11.17
CA SER A 84 15.12 9.29 11.48
C SER A 84 14.85 8.01 12.28
N ASP A 85 13.63 7.84 12.81
CA ASP A 85 13.25 6.67 13.61
C ASP A 85 13.09 5.40 12.77
N PHE A 86 12.98 5.54 11.45
CA PHE A 86 12.88 4.40 10.55
C PHE A 86 14.23 3.71 10.37
N SER A 87 14.20 2.38 10.43
CA SER A 87 15.35 1.57 10.09
C SER A 87 15.70 1.66 8.60
N SER A 88 16.89 1.20 8.22
CA SER A 88 17.27 1.07 6.81
C SER A 88 16.34 0.13 6.04
N SER A 89 15.83 -0.93 6.70
CA SER A 89 14.83 -1.82 6.14
C SER A 89 13.49 -1.11 5.89
N ASP A 90 12.99 -0.34 6.86
CA ASP A 90 11.73 0.40 6.70
C ASP A 90 11.86 1.44 5.57
N THR A 91 12.99 2.14 5.52
CA THR A 91 13.28 3.12 4.47
C THR A 91 13.27 2.47 3.09
N THR A 92 13.80 1.25 2.97
CA THR A 92 13.79 0.47 1.72
C THR A 92 12.37 0.06 1.32
N VAL A 93 11.55 -0.39 2.29
CA VAL A 93 10.13 -0.72 2.04
C VAL A 93 9.37 0.51 1.54
N ILE A 94 9.55 1.66 2.19
CA ILE A 94 8.91 2.92 1.81
C ILE A 94 9.36 3.36 0.42
N ALA A 95 10.65 3.29 0.11
CA ALA A 95 11.19 3.63 -1.20
C ALA A 95 10.62 2.73 -2.32
N ASN A 96 10.51 1.43 -2.07
CA ASN A 96 9.94 0.48 -3.03
C ASN A 96 8.43 0.74 -3.27
N ALA A 97 7.68 1.09 -2.22
CA ALA A 97 6.29 1.49 -2.35
C ALA A 97 6.16 2.76 -3.22
N MET A 98 7.00 3.79 -2.98
CA MET A 98 7.03 5.00 -3.81
C MET A 98 7.40 4.71 -5.27
N ALA A 99 8.40 3.85 -5.51
CA ALA A 99 8.83 3.46 -6.86
C ALA A 99 7.72 2.76 -7.65
N SER A 100 6.82 2.04 -6.97
CA SER A 100 5.66 1.40 -7.61
C SER A 100 4.73 2.42 -8.27
N PHE A 101 4.56 3.61 -7.68
CA PHE A 101 3.83 4.72 -8.31
C PHE A 101 4.60 5.32 -9.48
N HIS A 102 5.93 5.45 -9.34
CA HIS A 102 6.77 6.05 -10.39
C HIS A 102 6.68 5.27 -11.69
N ASN A 103 6.62 3.93 -11.60
CA ASN A 103 6.57 3.03 -12.74
C ASN A 103 5.22 3.07 -13.50
N LYS A 104 4.12 3.35 -12.81
CA LYS A 104 2.76 3.19 -13.36
C LYS A 104 1.99 4.48 -13.58
N THR A 105 2.47 5.59 -13.04
CA THR A 105 1.73 6.86 -13.00
C THR A 105 2.64 8.05 -13.31
N CYS A 106 2.08 9.26 -13.31
CA CYS A 106 2.84 10.51 -13.36
C CYS A 106 3.28 11.05 -11.98
N ILE A 107 2.99 10.32 -10.88
CA ILE A 107 3.31 10.73 -9.50
C ILE A 107 4.78 10.47 -9.19
N ARG A 108 5.47 11.48 -8.66
CA ARG A 108 6.88 11.41 -8.27
C ARG A 108 7.04 11.90 -6.84
N PHE A 109 7.23 10.96 -5.93
CA PHE A 109 7.70 11.25 -4.58
C PHE A 109 9.13 11.75 -4.65
N VAL A 110 9.39 12.91 -4.04
CA VAL A 110 10.71 13.56 -4.06
C VAL A 110 11.09 13.99 -2.65
N PRO A 111 12.37 13.87 -2.25
CA PRO A 111 12.84 14.46 -1.00
C PRO A 111 12.50 15.95 -0.98
N ARG A 112 11.86 16.40 0.10
CA ARG A 112 11.50 17.80 0.27
C ARG A 112 12.76 18.67 0.32
N THR A 113 12.65 19.84 -0.28
CA THR A 113 13.65 20.92 -0.19
C THR A 113 13.05 22.14 0.51
N SER A 114 12.19 22.89 -0.19
CA SER A 114 11.60 24.16 0.29
C SER A 114 10.09 24.24 0.08
N GLU A 115 9.46 23.15 -0.38
CA GLU A 115 8.03 23.14 -0.71
C GLU A 115 7.17 23.36 0.54
N THR A 116 6.13 24.19 0.41
CA THR A 116 5.19 24.51 1.50
C THR A 116 4.32 23.32 1.87
N ASP A 117 3.74 22.65 0.87
CA ASP A 117 2.94 21.45 1.04
C ASP A 117 3.82 20.20 0.84
N TYR A 118 3.84 19.30 1.81
CA TYR A 118 4.63 18.07 1.79
C TYR A 118 4.04 17.02 2.73
N ILE A 119 4.41 15.76 2.52
CA ILE A 119 4.05 14.64 3.39
C ILE A 119 5.14 14.45 4.45
N ILE A 120 4.72 14.27 5.71
CA ILE A 120 5.62 13.81 6.78
C ILE A 120 5.32 12.35 7.05
N ILE A 121 6.29 11.48 6.77
CA ILE A 121 6.22 10.06 7.10
C ILE A 121 7.02 9.87 8.38
N LYS A 122 6.36 9.51 9.47
CA LYS A 122 6.97 9.32 10.78
C LYS A 122 6.25 8.23 11.57
N ASN A 123 6.92 7.68 12.56
CA ASN A 123 6.27 6.97 13.64
C ASN A 123 5.70 7.99 14.63
N ASN A 124 4.48 7.77 15.13
CA ASN A 124 3.81 8.64 16.11
C ASN A 124 3.64 7.96 17.48
N ASP A 125 4.15 6.74 17.62
CA ASP A 125 4.12 5.95 18.85
C ASP A 125 5.33 6.24 19.76
#